data_AF-A0A6A7ADK3-F1
#
_entry.id   AF-A0A6A7ADK3-F1
#
_cell.length_a   1.000
_cell.length_b   1.000
_cell.length_c   1.000
_cell.angle_alpha   90.00
_cell.angle_beta   90.00
_cell.angle_gamma   90.00
#
_symmetry.space_group_name_H-M   'P 1'
#
loop_
_entity.id
_entity.type
_entity.pdbx_description
1 polymer ?
#
loop_
_entity_poly.entity_id
_entity_poly.type
_entity_poly.pdbx_seq_one_letter_code
_entity_poly.pdbx_strand_id
1 'polypeptide(L)'
;MNDTNNSLKVAQVDALSAMNALETTLQKCRCAVEDSEAKYEQMLEKYEILKATMASHEASQGAIASAGAEQHVVKALSEGHFENSRYVPNKQVAKADTSDLPTEGRKGLIPINAACHRLDIKITRPTASQWNAYNAHTSVKKICNAFHIQHHCSSPACKFDHTTINSDIKICLLNILKESPCRKKGECRRLDCYNGHVCQKSACDVSKAPVCNLAHTGHKVDTRVARWISPGYKGANKESSGKAAVKNKVEKEGSITTSASKEWPPMVADLVDI
;
A
#
# COMPACT_ATOMS: atom_id res chain seq x y z
N MET A 1 2.61 54.27 48.35
CA MET A 1 2.96 53.02 49.08
C MET A 1 1.88 51.94 48.98
N ASN A 2 0.60 52.26 48.77
CA ASN A 2 -0.45 51.22 48.63
C ASN A 2 -0.47 50.54 47.26
N ASP A 3 -0.11 51.24 46.17
CA ASP A 3 -0.22 50.70 44.81
C ASP A 3 0.77 49.55 44.53
N THR A 4 1.96 49.60 45.14
CA THR A 4 2.99 48.57 45.01
C THR A 4 2.58 47.25 45.69
N ASN A 5 1.87 47.33 46.83
CA ASN A 5 1.40 46.14 47.54
C ASN A 5 0.27 45.44 46.77
N ASN A 6 -0.60 46.22 46.12
CA ASN A 6 -1.67 45.65 45.30
C ASN A 6 -1.13 44.93 44.05
N SER A 7 -0.15 45.53 43.37
CA SER A 7 0.51 44.92 42.21
C SER A 7 1.20 43.59 42.55
N LEU A 8 1.85 43.50 43.73
CA LEU A 8 2.49 42.26 44.18
C LEU A 8 1.48 41.13 44.41
N LYS A 9 0.32 41.44 44.99
CA LYS A 9 -0.74 40.45 45.23
C LYS A 9 -1.33 39.91 43.93
N VAL A 10 -1.54 40.77 42.94
CA VAL A 10 -2.02 40.35 41.61
C VAL A 10 -1.01 39.38 40.97
N ALA A 11 0.27 39.74 40.95
CA ALA A 11 1.31 38.87 40.40
C ALA A 11 1.40 37.51 41.12
N GLN A 12 1.18 37.48 42.44
CA GLN A 12 1.17 36.24 43.21
C GLN A 12 -0.03 35.34 42.87
N VAL A 13 -1.22 35.93 42.65
CA VAL A 13 -2.42 35.19 42.24
C VAL A 13 -2.25 34.63 40.83
N ASP A 14 -1.69 35.42 39.91
CA ASP A 14 -1.42 34.98 38.54
C ASP A 14 -0.40 33.83 38.50
N ALA A 15 0.66 33.91 39.31
CA ALA A 15 1.65 32.83 39.44
C ALA A 15 1.04 31.54 39.99
N LEU A 16 0.17 31.63 41.01
CA LEU A 16 -0.53 30.47 41.56
C LEU A 16 -1.49 29.84 40.54
N SER A 17 -2.21 30.67 39.78
CA SER A 17 -3.08 30.22 38.69
C SER A 17 -2.28 29.47 37.61
N ALA A 18 -1.12 30.01 37.21
CA ALA A 18 -0.23 29.36 36.26
C ALA A 18 0.32 28.02 36.77
N MET A 19 0.68 27.92 38.05
CA MET A 19 1.11 26.65 38.66
C MET A 19 0.00 25.60 38.67
N ASN A 20 -1.24 25.97 39.02
CA ASN A 20 -2.37 25.05 38.98
C ASN A 20 -2.69 24.56 37.55
N ALA A 21 -2.56 25.45 36.56
CA ALA A 21 -2.72 25.10 35.15
C ALA A 21 -1.64 24.10 34.68
N LEU A 22 -0.40 24.29 35.12
CA LEU A 22 0.71 23.37 34.84
C LEU A 22 0.48 22.00 35.50
N GLU A 23 0.07 21.96 36.77
CA GLU A 23 -0.24 20.71 37.47
C GLU A 23 -1.38 19.94 36.80
N THR A 24 -2.44 20.65 36.38
CA THR A 24 -3.54 20.06 35.62
C THR A 24 -3.06 19.47 34.30
N THR A 25 -2.16 20.17 33.61
CA THR A 25 -1.57 19.68 32.35
C THR A 25 -0.72 18.44 32.57
N LEU A 26 0.14 18.43 33.60
CA LEU A 26 0.94 17.27 33.96
C LEU A 26 0.07 16.05 34.31
N GLN A 27 -1.04 16.27 35.01
CA GLN A 27 -1.99 15.20 35.32
C GLN A 27 -2.65 14.62 34.06
N LYS A 28 -3.07 15.48 33.11
CA LYS A 28 -3.60 15.02 31.81
C LYS A 28 -2.56 14.20 31.03
N CYS A 29 -1.31 14.65 31.01
CA CYS A 29 -0.22 13.91 30.36
C CYS A 29 -0.01 12.53 31.01
N ARG A 30 -0.06 12.45 32.35
CA ARG A 30 0.08 11.18 33.07
C ARG A 30 -1.03 10.20 32.70
N CYS A 31 -2.29 10.62 32.75
CA CYS A 31 -3.42 9.78 32.36
C CYS A 31 -3.33 9.32 30.91
N ALA A 32 -2.86 10.18 30.00
CA ALA A 32 -2.66 9.80 28.59
C ALA A 32 -1.56 8.74 28.41
N VAL A 33 -0.50 8.78 29.22
CA VAL A 33 0.56 7.75 29.23
C VAL A 33 0.00 6.42 29.75
N GLU A 34 -0.70 6.43 30.89
CA GLU A 34 -1.33 5.23 31.47
C GLU A 34 -2.33 4.58 30.49
N ASP A 35 -3.18 5.39 29.84
CA ASP A 35 -4.12 4.92 28.80
C ASP A 35 -3.39 4.29 27.60
N SER A 36 -2.22 4.81 27.25
CA SER A 36 -1.42 4.29 26.14
C SER A 36 -0.74 2.97 26.50
N GLU A 37 -0.26 2.84 27.74
CA GLU A 37 0.32 1.60 28.27
C GLU A 37 -0.73 0.49 28.33
N ALA A 38 -1.93 0.77 28.85
CA ALA A 38 -3.02 -0.20 28.89
C ALA A 38 -3.44 -0.69 27.48
N LYS A 39 -3.45 0.20 26.48
CA LYS A 39 -3.72 -0.18 25.09
C LYS A 39 -2.60 -1.06 24.51
N TYR A 40 -1.35 -0.82 24.89
CA TYR A 40 -0.21 -1.62 24.47
C TYR A 40 -0.25 -3.03 25.08
N GLU A 41 -0.56 -3.15 26.37
CA GLU A 41 -0.75 -4.43 27.03
C GLU A 41 -1.88 -5.25 26.40
N GLN A 42 -3.02 -4.62 26.11
CA GLN A 42 -4.12 -5.29 25.41
C GLN A 42 -3.70 -5.77 23.99
N MET A 43 -2.85 -5.02 23.30
CA MET A 43 -2.32 -5.41 22.00
C MET A 43 -1.41 -6.64 22.12
N LEU A 44 -0.53 -6.68 23.14
CA LEU A 44 0.35 -7.81 23.40
C LEU A 44 -0.42 -9.09 23.72
N GLU A 45 -1.46 -8.99 24.55
CA GLU A 45 -2.34 -10.13 24.86
C GLU A 45 -2.99 -10.70 23.58
N LYS A 46 -3.54 -9.83 22.72
CA LYS A 46 -4.10 -10.24 21.43
C LYS A 46 -3.07 -10.92 20.52
N TYR A 47 -1.82 -10.45 20.56
CA TYR A 47 -0.73 -11.04 19.78
C TYR A 47 -0.40 -12.45 20.25
N GLU A 48 -0.31 -12.70 21.56
CA GLU A 48 -0.03 -14.03 22.09
C GLU A 48 -1.18 -15.01 21.80
N ILE A 49 -2.45 -14.57 21.88
CA ILE A 49 -3.61 -15.37 21.46
C ILE A 49 -3.52 -15.73 19.97
N LEU A 50 -3.19 -14.76 19.12
CA LEU A 50 -3.04 -15.00 17.68
C LEU A 50 -1.90 -15.99 17.39
N LYS A 51 -0.78 -15.87 18.11
CA LYS A 51 0.36 -16.78 17.98
C LYS A 51 -0.01 -18.21 18.40
N ALA A 52 -0.74 -18.38 19.50
CA ALA A 52 -1.22 -19.69 19.95
C ALA A 52 -2.21 -20.34 18.97
N THR A 53 -3.11 -19.54 18.38
CA THR A 53 -4.06 -20.03 17.36
C THR A 53 -3.36 -20.45 16.07
N MET A 54 -2.35 -19.70 15.63
CA MET A 54 -1.54 -20.08 14.47
C MET A 54 -0.79 -21.40 14.70
N ALA A 55 -0.15 -21.57 15.86
CA ALA A 55 0.53 -22.82 16.21
C ALA A 55 -0.43 -24.03 16.22
N SER A 56 -1.65 -23.83 16.72
CA SER A 56 -2.69 -24.88 16.72
C SER A 56 -3.16 -25.25 15.30
N HIS A 57 -3.23 -24.26 14.40
CA HIS A 57 -3.60 -24.50 12.99
C HIS A 57 -2.50 -25.24 12.22
N GLU A 58 -1.22 -24.94 12.48
CA GLU A 58 -0.10 -25.68 11.89
C GLU A 58 -0.10 -27.16 12.35
N ALA A 59 -0.38 -27.41 13.63
CA ALA A 59 -0.47 -28.77 14.16
C ALA A 59 -1.62 -29.58 13.50
N SER A 60 -2.78 -28.95 13.25
CA SER A 60 -3.91 -29.64 12.62
C SER A 60 -3.69 -29.89 11.12
N GLN A 61 -2.98 -29.01 10.41
CA GLN A 61 -2.63 -29.22 9.00
C GLN A 61 -1.59 -30.34 8.81
N GLY A 62 -0.66 -30.53 9.75
CA GLY A 62 0.29 -31.64 9.72
C GLY A 62 -0.37 -33.02 9.82
N ALA A 63 -1.44 -33.14 10.59
CA ALA A 63 -2.16 -34.41 10.79
C ALA A 63 -2.94 -34.87 9.54
N ILE A 64 -3.42 -33.94 8.72
CA ILE A 64 -4.18 -34.24 7.49
C ILE A 64 -3.23 -34.73 6.38
N ALA A 65 -2.00 -34.22 6.32
CA ALA A 65 -1.01 -34.65 5.34
C ALA A 65 -0.52 -36.11 5.55
N SER A 66 -0.55 -36.62 6.78
CA SER A 66 -0.19 -38.02 7.09
C SER A 66 -1.29 -39.05 6.80
N ALA A 67 -2.55 -38.64 6.61
CA ALA A 67 -3.67 -39.54 6.35
C ALA A 67 -4.01 -39.73 4.86
N GLY A 68 -3.41 -38.94 3.96
CA GLY A 68 -3.73 -38.91 2.52
C GLY A 68 -2.81 -39.71 1.59
N ALA A 69 -1.86 -40.50 2.12
CA ALA A 69 -0.79 -41.10 1.31
C ALA A 69 -1.10 -42.49 0.70
N GLU A 70 -2.27 -43.11 0.94
CA GLU A 70 -2.51 -44.52 0.55
C GLU A 70 -3.56 -44.80 -0.54
N GLN A 71 -4.14 -43.81 -1.23
CA GLN A 71 -5.11 -44.11 -2.29
C GLN A 71 -4.98 -43.22 -3.52
N HIS A 72 -4.16 -43.66 -4.49
CA HIS A 72 -4.57 -43.79 -5.91
C HIS A 72 -3.40 -44.30 -6.79
N VAL A 73 -3.42 -45.60 -7.10
CA VAL A 73 -2.62 -46.22 -8.17
C VAL A 73 -3.54 -47.08 -9.02
N VAL A 74 -4.02 -46.59 -10.18
CA VAL A 74 -4.46 -47.39 -11.35
C VAL A 74 -4.39 -46.48 -12.61
N LYS A 75 -3.42 -46.66 -13.52
CA LYS A 75 -3.50 -47.28 -14.89
C LYS A 75 -4.49 -46.53 -15.83
N ALA A 76 -4.16 -46.12 -17.06
CA ALA A 76 -3.55 -46.90 -18.13
C ALA A 76 -3.04 -46.04 -19.31
N LEU A 77 -2.10 -46.63 -20.07
CA LEU A 77 -1.64 -46.28 -21.42
C LEU A 77 -2.43 -47.09 -22.46
N SER A 78 -2.65 -46.54 -23.67
CA SER A 78 -2.49 -47.25 -24.96
C SER A 78 -2.75 -46.33 -26.17
N GLU A 79 -1.76 -46.26 -27.08
CA GLU A 79 -1.83 -46.25 -28.57
C GLU A 79 -2.71 -45.15 -29.25
N GLY A 80 -2.28 -44.32 -30.20
CA GLY A 80 -1.19 -44.32 -31.17
C GLY A 80 -1.79 -43.79 -32.50
N HIS A 81 -1.20 -42.77 -33.15
CA HIS A 81 -1.23 -42.55 -34.62
C HIS A 81 -0.52 -41.23 -34.97
N PHE A 82 0.50 -41.35 -35.81
CA PHE A 82 1.36 -40.30 -36.36
C PHE A 82 0.85 -39.98 -37.77
N GLU A 83 0.47 -38.72 -38.05
CA GLU A 83 0.81 -38.05 -39.31
C GLU A 83 0.40 -36.55 -39.35
N ASN A 84 1.39 -35.76 -39.74
CA ASN A 84 1.36 -34.47 -40.45
C ASN A 84 0.69 -33.19 -39.87
N SER A 85 1.58 -32.32 -39.38
CA SER A 85 1.70 -30.90 -39.77
C SER A 85 0.43 -30.04 -39.82
N ARG A 86 0.18 -29.35 -38.70
CA ARG A 86 -0.30 -27.95 -38.62
C ARG A 86 -0.17 -27.49 -37.17
N TYR A 87 0.63 -26.43 -36.95
CA TYR A 87 0.61 -25.50 -35.81
C TYR A 87 0.06 -26.04 -34.48
N VAL A 88 0.96 -26.43 -33.57
CA VAL A 88 0.59 -26.78 -32.18
C VAL A 88 0.44 -25.46 -31.40
N PRO A 89 -0.77 -25.05 -30.96
CA PRO A 89 -0.87 -23.95 -30.02
C PRO A 89 -0.29 -24.44 -28.69
N ASN A 90 0.82 -23.81 -28.30
CA ASN A 90 1.49 -24.00 -27.03
C ASN A 90 0.47 -23.98 -25.87
N LYS A 91 0.49 -25.08 -25.10
CA LYS A 91 -0.01 -25.27 -23.72
C LYS A 91 -0.93 -24.16 -23.24
N GLN A 92 -2.22 -24.48 -23.06
CA GLN A 92 -3.23 -23.60 -22.45
C GLN A 92 -2.65 -22.89 -21.22
N VAL A 93 -2.17 -21.66 -21.43
CA VAL A 93 -1.77 -20.78 -20.34
C VAL A 93 -3.09 -20.45 -19.65
N ALA A 94 -3.25 -20.95 -18.42
CA ALA A 94 -4.42 -20.74 -17.60
C ALA A 94 -4.87 -19.27 -17.71
N LYS A 95 -6.17 -19.08 -17.93
CA LYS A 95 -6.78 -17.74 -17.92
C LYS A 95 -6.33 -17.06 -16.62
N ALA A 96 -5.88 -15.81 -16.72
CA ALA A 96 -5.50 -15.04 -15.54
C ALA A 96 -6.73 -14.89 -14.65
N ASP A 97 -6.81 -15.70 -13.59
CA ASP A 97 -7.88 -15.62 -12.62
C ASP A 97 -7.54 -14.50 -11.64
N THR A 98 -8.41 -13.50 -11.58
CA THR A 98 -8.28 -12.36 -10.67
C THR A 98 -8.82 -12.68 -9.28
N SER A 99 -9.21 -13.93 -9.04
CA SER A 99 -9.59 -14.49 -7.73
C SER A 99 -8.50 -14.32 -6.68
N ASP A 100 -7.23 -14.53 -7.05
CA ASP A 100 -6.08 -14.52 -6.14
C ASP A 100 -5.56 -13.11 -5.78
N LEU A 101 -6.10 -12.05 -6.38
CA LEU A 101 -5.70 -10.69 -6.03
C LEU A 101 -6.11 -10.36 -4.59
N PRO A 102 -5.25 -9.64 -3.83
CA PRO A 102 -5.58 -9.24 -2.47
C PRO A 102 -6.82 -8.33 -2.47
N THR A 103 -7.80 -8.64 -1.62
CA THR A 103 -9.01 -7.83 -1.42
C THR A 103 -8.76 -6.63 -0.51
N GLU A 104 -7.78 -6.74 0.39
CA GLU A 104 -7.44 -5.70 1.37
C GLU A 104 -5.96 -5.34 1.31
N GLY A 105 -5.66 -4.06 1.48
CA GLY A 105 -4.30 -3.55 1.57
C GLY A 105 -3.77 -3.56 3.01
N ARG A 106 -2.47 -3.81 3.18
CA ARG A 106 -1.78 -3.59 4.47
C ARG A 106 -1.24 -2.17 4.54
N LYS A 107 -1.48 -1.48 5.66
CA LYS A 107 -1.04 -0.09 5.88
C LYS A 107 0.46 0.05 5.61
N GLY A 108 0.82 1.02 4.76
CA GLY A 108 2.22 1.33 4.44
C GLY A 108 2.97 0.29 3.61
N LEU A 109 2.31 -0.76 3.10
CA LEU A 109 2.97 -1.83 2.35
C LEU A 109 2.37 -2.03 0.96
N ILE A 110 3.17 -2.58 0.05
CA ILE A 110 2.82 -2.86 -1.34
C ILE A 110 2.89 -4.37 -1.57
N PRO A 111 1.81 -5.02 -2.05
CA PRO A 111 1.85 -6.43 -2.37
C PRO A 111 2.63 -6.66 -3.68
N ILE A 112 3.52 -7.64 -3.67
CA ILE A 112 4.22 -8.10 -4.86
C ILE A 112 4.15 -9.62 -4.98
N ASN A 113 4.20 -10.12 -6.20
CA ASN A 113 4.31 -11.56 -6.49
C ASN A 113 5.77 -12.05 -6.47
N ALA A 114 5.98 -13.33 -6.78
CA ALA A 114 7.31 -13.95 -6.78
C ALA A 114 8.26 -13.34 -7.82
N ALA A 115 7.71 -12.86 -8.95
CA ALA A 115 8.44 -12.13 -9.97
C ALA A 115 8.73 -10.66 -9.59
N CYS A 116 8.44 -10.25 -8.35
CA CYS A 116 8.55 -8.87 -7.89
C CYS A 116 7.69 -7.89 -8.70
N HIS A 117 6.59 -8.32 -9.33
CA HIS A 117 5.60 -7.41 -9.89
C HIS A 117 4.66 -6.93 -8.78
N ARG A 118 4.39 -5.62 -8.77
CA ARG A 118 3.34 -5.02 -7.96
C ARG A 118 1.99 -5.58 -8.37
N LEU A 119 1.25 -6.00 -7.36
CA LEU A 119 -0.15 -6.36 -7.48
C LEU A 119 -1.02 -5.16 -7.10
N ASP A 120 -2.18 -5.06 -7.73
CA ASP A 120 -3.21 -4.13 -7.32
C ASP A 120 -4.14 -4.80 -6.30
N ILE A 121 -4.72 -3.99 -5.41
CA ILE A 121 -5.85 -4.44 -4.60
C ILE A 121 -7.04 -4.65 -5.54
N LYS A 122 -7.79 -5.73 -5.33
CA LYS A 122 -8.98 -6.05 -6.09
C LYS A 122 -10.03 -4.96 -5.89
N ILE A 123 -10.58 -4.46 -7.00
CA ILE A 123 -11.58 -3.40 -6.99
C ILE A 123 -12.92 -3.99 -7.37
N THR A 124 -13.95 -3.61 -6.61
CA THR A 124 -15.33 -3.96 -6.92
C THR A 124 -15.74 -3.30 -8.23
N ARG A 125 -16.33 -4.10 -9.14
CA ARG A 125 -16.86 -3.58 -10.39
C ARG A 125 -18.05 -2.65 -10.09
N PRO A 126 -18.07 -1.40 -10.59
CA PRO A 126 -19.17 -0.50 -10.31
C PRO A 126 -20.49 -1.01 -10.91
N THR A 127 -21.61 -0.75 -10.22
CA THR A 127 -22.96 -1.06 -10.69
C THR A 127 -23.44 -0.03 -11.72
N ALA A 128 -24.52 -0.34 -12.44
CA ALA A 128 -25.11 0.61 -13.40
C ALA A 128 -25.58 1.92 -12.74
N SER A 129 -26.13 1.84 -11.52
CA SER A 129 -26.55 3.03 -10.76
C SER A 129 -25.36 3.93 -10.39
N GLN A 130 -24.24 3.33 -9.96
CA GLN A 130 -23.00 4.06 -9.66
C GLN A 130 -22.44 4.75 -10.91
N TRP A 131 -22.46 4.07 -12.05
CA TRP A 131 -22.07 4.66 -13.33
C TRP A 131 -22.96 5.84 -13.72
N ASN A 132 -24.28 5.74 -13.51
CA ASN A 132 -25.21 6.83 -13.78
C ASN A 132 -24.90 8.05 -12.89
N ALA A 133 -24.64 7.83 -11.60
CA ALA A 133 -24.25 8.90 -10.68
C ALA A 133 -22.92 9.56 -11.10
N TYR A 134 -21.91 8.76 -11.49
CA TYR A 134 -20.64 9.26 -11.99
C TYR A 134 -20.80 10.08 -13.28
N ASN A 135 -21.62 9.60 -14.22
CA ASN A 135 -21.86 10.29 -15.50
C ASN A 135 -22.64 11.59 -15.30
N ALA A 136 -23.65 11.59 -14.42
CA ALA A 136 -24.42 12.79 -14.07
C ALA A 136 -23.53 13.86 -13.41
N HIS A 137 -22.56 13.46 -12.59
CA HIS A 137 -21.60 14.38 -11.97
C HIS A 137 -20.60 14.93 -13.00
N THR A 138 -20.02 14.04 -13.81
CA THR A 138 -18.94 14.39 -14.75
C THR A 138 -19.39 15.01 -16.06
N SER A 139 -20.70 15.10 -16.30
CA SER A 139 -21.30 15.91 -17.36
C SER A 139 -21.24 17.41 -17.03
N VAL A 140 -21.31 17.76 -15.75
CA VAL A 140 -21.20 19.14 -15.27
C VAL A 140 -19.73 19.56 -15.17
N LYS A 141 -18.90 18.79 -14.46
CA LYS A 141 -17.48 19.11 -14.26
C LYS A 141 -16.64 17.84 -14.09
N LYS A 142 -15.46 17.82 -14.72
CA LYS A 142 -14.54 16.68 -14.59
C LYS A 142 -13.91 16.65 -13.20
N ILE A 143 -13.84 15.47 -12.59
CA ILE A 143 -13.35 15.25 -11.23
C ILE A 143 -11.82 15.33 -11.17
N CYS A 144 -11.26 15.91 -10.12
CA CYS A 144 -9.82 15.95 -9.90
C CYS A 144 -9.30 14.64 -9.29
N ASN A 145 -8.59 13.84 -10.07
CA ASN A 145 -8.04 12.56 -9.61
C ASN A 145 -7.10 12.71 -8.42
N ALA A 146 -6.21 13.71 -8.45
CA ALA A 146 -5.23 13.93 -7.38
C ALA A 146 -5.92 14.30 -6.06
N PHE A 147 -6.87 15.23 -6.11
CA PHE A 147 -7.63 15.64 -4.92
C PHE A 147 -8.43 14.48 -4.33
N HIS A 148 -9.20 13.75 -5.14
CA HIS A 148 -10.12 12.73 -4.62
C HIS A 148 -9.45 11.40 -4.25
N ILE A 149 -8.30 11.08 -4.83
CA ILE A 149 -7.62 9.80 -4.61
C ILE A 149 -6.38 9.94 -3.73
N GLN A 150 -5.58 10.98 -3.92
CA GLN A 150 -4.38 11.23 -3.12
C GLN A 150 -4.65 12.18 -1.95
N HIS A 151 -5.87 12.71 -1.83
CA HIS A 151 -6.26 13.70 -0.82
C HIS A 151 -5.43 15.00 -0.89
N HIS A 152 -4.79 15.26 -2.04
CA HIS A 152 -3.94 16.42 -2.27
C HIS A 152 -3.95 16.81 -3.75
N CYS A 153 -4.10 18.10 -4.03
CA CYS A 153 -3.90 18.69 -5.37
C CYS A 153 -2.99 19.90 -5.24
N SER A 154 -1.86 19.90 -5.94
CA SER A 154 -0.86 20.98 -5.86
C SER A 154 -1.21 22.21 -6.71
N SER A 155 -2.30 22.15 -7.49
CA SER A 155 -2.72 23.26 -8.34
C SER A 155 -3.69 24.18 -7.58
N PRO A 156 -3.31 25.42 -7.24
CA PRO A 156 -4.19 26.35 -6.51
C PRO A 156 -5.41 26.77 -7.35
N ALA A 157 -5.28 26.81 -8.68
CA ALA A 157 -6.36 27.11 -9.62
C ALA A 157 -6.74 25.87 -10.44
N CYS A 158 -7.02 24.76 -9.75
CA CYS A 158 -7.40 23.51 -10.42
C CYS A 158 -8.73 23.65 -11.16
N LYS A 159 -8.72 23.42 -12.48
CA LYS A 159 -9.92 23.44 -13.32
C LYS A 159 -10.90 22.28 -13.07
N PHE A 160 -10.45 21.25 -12.36
CA PHE A 160 -11.23 20.07 -12.06
C PHE A 160 -12.06 20.26 -10.79
N ASP A 161 -13.02 19.38 -10.56
CA ASP A 161 -13.90 19.43 -9.40
C ASP A 161 -13.19 18.90 -8.14
N HIS A 162 -13.31 19.67 -7.05
CA HIS A 162 -12.84 19.38 -5.70
C HIS A 162 -14.00 19.32 -4.68
N THR A 163 -15.26 19.44 -5.13
CA THR A 163 -16.42 19.31 -4.23
C THR A 163 -16.52 17.88 -3.68
N THR A 164 -17.09 17.72 -2.48
CA THR A 164 -17.24 16.39 -1.87
C THR A 164 -18.07 15.47 -2.77
N ILE A 165 -17.49 14.31 -3.14
CA ILE A 165 -18.19 13.28 -3.94
C ILE A 165 -18.63 12.11 -3.08
N ASN A 166 -19.74 11.48 -3.46
CA ASN A 166 -20.22 10.24 -2.83
C ASN A 166 -19.26 9.05 -3.13
N SER A 167 -19.24 8.05 -2.25
CA SER A 167 -18.52 6.78 -2.43
C SER A 167 -18.84 6.08 -3.74
N ASP A 168 -20.07 6.15 -4.24
CA ASP A 168 -20.46 5.55 -5.51
C ASP A 168 -19.66 6.11 -6.70
N ILE A 169 -19.51 7.44 -6.73
CA ILE A 169 -18.70 8.14 -7.74
C ILE A 169 -17.22 7.78 -7.57
N LYS A 170 -16.75 7.68 -6.32
CA LYS A 170 -15.36 7.31 -6.01
C LYS A 170 -15.01 5.89 -6.48
N ILE A 171 -15.94 4.94 -6.38
CA ILE A 171 -15.77 3.56 -6.88
C ILE A 171 -15.59 3.56 -8.40
N CYS A 172 -16.45 4.27 -9.14
CA CYS A 172 -16.30 4.44 -10.59
C CYS A 172 -14.95 5.09 -10.95
N LEU A 173 -14.58 6.15 -10.25
CA LEU A 173 -13.32 6.86 -10.48
C LEU A 173 -12.11 5.93 -10.30
N LEU A 174 -12.06 5.18 -9.19
CA LEU A 174 -11.00 4.20 -8.93
C LEU A 174 -10.95 3.12 -10.01
N ASN A 175 -12.11 2.63 -10.46
CA ASN A 175 -12.19 1.63 -11.52
C ASN A 175 -11.58 2.15 -12.84
N ILE A 176 -11.94 3.36 -13.27
CA ILE A 176 -11.38 4.01 -14.48
C ILE A 176 -9.86 4.19 -14.38
N LEU A 177 -9.38 4.68 -13.23
CA LEU A 177 -7.96 4.91 -13.00
C LEU A 177 -7.17 3.61 -13.04
N LYS A 178 -7.76 2.52 -12.58
CA LYS A 178 -7.13 1.19 -12.56
C LYS A 178 -7.16 0.50 -13.91
N GLU A 179 -7.98 0.98 -14.84
CA GLU A 179 -7.87 0.65 -16.25
C GLU A 179 -6.78 1.47 -16.98
N SER A 180 -6.29 2.56 -16.38
CA SER A 180 -5.23 3.37 -16.96
C SER A 180 -3.84 2.80 -16.60
N PRO A 181 -2.97 2.50 -17.57
CA PRO A 181 -1.70 1.84 -17.31
C PRO A 181 -0.74 2.73 -16.51
N CYS A 182 -0.16 2.17 -15.45
CA CYS A 182 0.93 2.80 -14.75
C CYS A 182 2.20 2.85 -15.62
N ARG A 183 2.85 4.03 -15.69
CA ARG A 183 4.09 4.22 -16.44
C ARG A 183 5.23 3.29 -15.98
N LYS A 184 5.27 2.97 -14.67
CA LYS A 184 6.25 2.04 -14.08
C LYS A 184 5.79 0.57 -14.07
N LYS A 185 4.57 0.26 -14.56
CA LYS A 185 4.04 -1.11 -14.68
C LYS A 185 4.24 -1.90 -13.36
N GLY A 186 4.55 -3.19 -13.44
CA GLY A 186 4.81 -4.05 -12.27
C GLY A 186 5.97 -3.58 -11.37
N GLU A 187 6.86 -2.70 -11.84
CA GLU A 187 8.00 -2.21 -11.04
C GLU A 187 7.62 -1.01 -10.15
N CYS A 188 6.38 -0.51 -10.23
CA CYS A 188 5.95 0.61 -9.42
C CYS A 188 6.04 0.30 -7.91
N ARG A 189 6.66 1.19 -7.13
CA ARG A 189 6.77 1.11 -5.66
C ARG A 189 6.25 2.37 -4.95
N ARG A 190 5.36 3.10 -5.61
CA ARG A 190 4.68 4.26 -5.04
C ARG A 190 3.46 3.82 -4.25
N LEU A 191 3.41 4.10 -2.95
CA LEU A 191 2.27 3.70 -2.12
C LEU A 191 0.94 4.27 -2.67
N ASP A 192 0.97 5.54 -3.06
CA ASP A 192 -0.14 6.35 -3.53
C ASP A 192 -0.50 6.18 -5.02
N CYS A 193 0.03 5.13 -5.70
CA CYS A 193 -0.26 4.95 -7.12
C CYS A 193 -1.67 4.40 -7.37
N TYR A 194 -2.51 5.23 -7.97
CA TYR A 194 -3.88 4.91 -8.31
C TYR A 194 -4.08 4.31 -9.70
N ASN A 195 -3.03 4.25 -10.53
CA ASN A 195 -3.10 3.63 -11.86
C ASN A 195 -3.06 2.09 -11.77
N GLY A 196 -3.42 1.43 -12.87
CA GLY A 196 -3.40 -0.03 -13.01
C GLY A 196 -2.00 -0.59 -13.29
N HIS A 197 -1.66 -1.65 -12.58
CA HIS A 197 -0.45 -2.47 -12.78
C HIS A 197 -0.81 -3.87 -13.27
N VAL A 198 -1.95 -4.42 -12.83
CA VAL A 198 -2.48 -5.74 -13.22
C VAL A 198 -3.91 -5.60 -13.75
N CYS A 199 -4.21 -6.30 -14.85
CA CYS A 199 -5.53 -6.29 -15.45
C CYS A 199 -6.50 -7.10 -14.59
N GLN A 200 -7.58 -6.46 -14.14
CA GLN A 200 -8.60 -7.09 -13.28
C GLN A 200 -9.85 -7.57 -14.04
N LYS A 201 -9.91 -7.38 -15.37
CA LYS A 201 -11.05 -7.82 -16.18
C LYS A 201 -11.02 -9.34 -16.34
N SER A 202 -12.10 -10.00 -15.91
CA SER A 202 -12.29 -11.44 -16.12
C SER A 202 -12.27 -11.76 -17.61
N ALA A 203 -11.42 -12.70 -18.03
CA ALA A 203 -11.27 -13.13 -19.44
C ALA A 203 -10.87 -12.00 -20.42
N CYS A 204 -10.00 -11.09 -19.98
CA CYS A 204 -9.43 -10.09 -20.88
C CYS A 204 -8.56 -10.75 -21.98
N ASP A 205 -8.97 -10.63 -23.24
CA ASP A 205 -8.20 -11.09 -24.40
C ASP A 205 -7.38 -9.93 -24.98
N VAL A 206 -6.06 -9.97 -24.73
CA VAL A 206 -5.12 -8.95 -25.25
C VAL A 206 -5.05 -8.96 -26.78
N SER A 207 -5.43 -10.07 -27.41
CA SER A 207 -5.36 -10.28 -28.86
C SER A 207 -6.49 -9.60 -29.62
N LYS A 208 -7.59 -9.27 -28.93
CA LYS A 208 -8.77 -8.61 -29.52
C LYS A 208 -8.84 -7.17 -29.00
N ALA A 209 -8.11 -6.28 -29.65
CA ALA A 209 -8.26 -4.85 -29.43
C ALA A 209 -9.70 -4.40 -29.80
N PRO A 210 -10.33 -3.45 -29.07
CA PRO A 210 -9.78 -2.60 -28.02
C PRO A 210 -10.54 -2.77 -26.68
N VAL A 211 -10.37 -3.88 -25.96
CA VAL A 211 -11.15 -4.12 -24.72
C VAL A 211 -10.41 -3.67 -23.44
N CYS A 212 -9.08 -3.49 -23.48
CA CYS A 212 -8.29 -3.10 -22.31
C CYS A 212 -7.10 -2.21 -22.65
N ASN A 213 -6.90 -1.17 -21.85
CA ASN A 213 -5.83 -0.18 -22.01
C ASN A 213 -4.53 -0.55 -21.29
N LEU A 214 -4.52 -1.61 -20.48
CA LEU A 214 -3.30 -2.06 -19.83
C LEU A 214 -2.34 -2.68 -20.86
N ALA A 215 -1.04 -2.46 -20.66
CA ALA A 215 -0.03 -3.10 -21.47
C ALA A 215 -0.08 -4.64 -21.34
N HIS A 216 0.45 -5.36 -22.33
CA HIS A 216 0.54 -6.83 -22.28
C HIS A 216 1.22 -7.33 -20.99
N THR A 217 2.18 -6.58 -20.44
CA THR A 217 2.86 -6.89 -19.17
C THR A 217 1.94 -6.87 -17.93
N GLY A 218 0.80 -6.21 -18.00
CA GLY A 218 -0.22 -6.21 -16.94
C GLY A 218 -1.22 -7.36 -17.06
N HIS A 219 -1.13 -8.16 -18.13
CA HIS A 219 -1.98 -9.32 -18.36
C HIS A 219 -1.20 -10.60 -18.04
N LYS A 220 -1.91 -11.65 -17.62
CA LYS A 220 -1.30 -12.96 -17.26
C LYS A 220 -0.18 -12.83 -16.22
N VAL A 221 -0.28 -11.82 -15.36
CA VAL A 221 0.59 -11.65 -14.19
C VAL A 221 0.16 -12.67 -13.14
N ASP A 222 1.11 -13.32 -12.47
CA ASP A 222 0.84 -14.10 -11.27
C ASP A 222 0.24 -13.19 -10.20
N THR A 223 -1.04 -13.42 -9.87
CA THR A 223 -1.85 -12.60 -8.97
C THR A 223 -1.66 -12.96 -7.50
N ARG A 224 -0.88 -14.01 -7.20
CA ARG A 224 -0.60 -14.44 -5.82
C ARG A 224 0.40 -13.52 -5.14
N VAL A 225 0.03 -13.05 -3.95
CA VAL A 225 0.93 -12.23 -3.12
C VAL A 225 2.05 -13.12 -2.56
N ALA A 226 3.29 -12.85 -2.93
CA ALA A 226 4.47 -13.51 -2.36
C ALA A 226 5.03 -12.76 -1.15
N ARG A 227 5.01 -11.42 -1.17
CA ARG A 227 5.45 -10.58 -0.05
C ARG A 227 4.81 -9.20 -0.07
N TRP A 228 4.83 -8.55 1.09
CA TRP A 228 4.48 -7.15 1.28
C TRP A 228 5.75 -6.35 1.54
N ILE A 229 5.98 -5.29 0.77
CA ILE A 229 7.22 -4.49 0.84
C ILE A 229 6.92 -3.02 1.11
N SER A 230 7.87 -2.32 1.75
CA SER A 230 7.78 -0.88 1.95
C SER A 230 7.95 -0.11 0.63
N PRO A 231 7.39 1.10 0.51
CA PRO A 231 7.61 1.99 -0.63
C PRO A 231 9.10 2.23 -0.86
N GLY A 232 9.50 2.34 -2.13
CA GLY A 232 10.91 2.58 -2.49
C GLY A 232 11.84 1.36 -2.36
N TYR A 233 11.36 0.18 -1.94
CA TYR A 233 12.17 -1.04 -1.91
C TYR A 233 12.74 -1.36 -3.30
N LYS A 234 14.06 -1.23 -3.43
CA LYS A 234 14.86 -1.72 -4.56
C LYS A 234 15.29 -3.12 -4.17
N GLY A 235 14.79 -4.15 -4.85
CA GLY A 235 15.12 -5.54 -4.49
C GLY A 235 16.61 -5.74 -4.29
N ALA A 236 17.01 -6.50 -3.27
CA ALA A 236 18.38 -6.96 -3.12
C ALA A 236 18.77 -7.68 -4.42
N ASN A 237 19.65 -7.05 -5.18
CA ASN A 237 20.18 -7.59 -6.43
C ASN A 237 20.77 -8.96 -6.10
N LYS A 238 20.21 -10.05 -6.63
CA LYS A 238 20.97 -11.29 -6.75
C LYS A 238 22.06 -11.01 -7.78
N GLU A 239 23.30 -11.25 -7.35
CA GLU A 239 24.55 -10.94 -8.02
C GLU A 239 24.54 -11.21 -9.53
N SER A 240 24.90 -10.16 -10.26
CA SER A 240 25.81 -10.14 -11.39
C SER A 240 26.35 -11.50 -11.87
N SER A 241 25.80 -11.99 -12.98
CA SER A 241 26.60 -12.65 -14.00
C SER A 241 27.66 -11.64 -14.50
N GLY A 242 28.93 -12.01 -14.37
CA GLY A 242 30.06 -11.09 -14.38
C GLY A 242 30.32 -10.32 -15.68
N LYS A 243 30.98 -9.18 -15.50
CA LYS A 243 32.21 -8.79 -16.20
C LYS A 243 32.83 -7.62 -15.44
N ALA A 244 33.83 -7.94 -14.64
CA ALA A 244 34.73 -6.96 -14.06
C ALA A 244 35.53 -6.30 -15.19
N ALA A 245 35.35 -4.98 -15.36
CA ALA A 245 36.33 -4.13 -16.02
C ALA A 245 36.84 -3.16 -14.96
N VAL A 246 37.87 -3.60 -14.24
CA VAL A 246 38.66 -2.77 -13.33
C VAL A 246 39.40 -1.74 -14.19
N LYS A 247 39.11 -0.46 -13.98
CA LYS A 247 40.02 0.64 -14.32
C LYS A 247 40.30 1.39 -13.04
N ASN A 248 41.45 1.09 -12.46
CA ASN A 248 42.06 1.88 -11.39
C ASN A 248 42.46 3.25 -11.97
N LYS A 249 42.02 4.32 -11.32
CA LYS A 249 42.71 5.61 -11.37
C LYS A 249 42.90 6.11 -9.95
N VAL A 250 44.15 5.99 -9.51
CA VAL A 250 44.72 6.63 -8.33
C VAL A 250 44.93 8.11 -8.63
N GLU A 251 44.67 8.96 -7.62
CA GLU A 251 45.08 10.37 -7.41
C GLU A 251 43.91 11.12 -6.75
N LYS A 252 44.04 11.93 -5.70
CA LYS A 252 45.17 12.36 -4.86
C LYS A 252 44.56 13.01 -3.61
N GLU A 253 45.30 12.97 -2.51
CA GLU A 253 44.95 13.52 -1.19
C GLU A 253 44.62 15.03 -1.24
N GLY A 254 43.73 15.46 -0.34
CA GLY A 254 43.39 16.87 -0.19
C GLY A 254 42.43 17.19 0.95
N SER A 255 43.01 17.34 2.14
CA SER A 255 42.62 18.29 3.20
C SER A 255 41.29 18.10 3.97
N ILE A 256 41.49 17.79 5.25
CA ILE A 256 40.56 17.92 6.36
C ILE A 256 40.23 19.40 6.58
N THR A 257 38.94 19.74 6.69
CA THR A 257 38.46 20.87 7.50
C THR A 257 37.21 20.44 8.27
N THR A 258 37.34 20.42 9.58
CA THR A 258 36.27 20.34 10.58
C THR A 258 35.44 21.62 10.59
N SER A 259 34.11 21.51 10.51
CA SER A 259 33.22 22.51 11.11
C SER A 259 31.85 21.90 11.39
N ALA A 260 31.44 22.11 12.63
CA ALA A 260 30.21 21.69 13.27
C ALA A 260 28.92 22.21 12.61
N SER A 261 27.81 21.67 13.12
CA SER A 261 26.43 22.19 13.04
C SER A 261 25.60 21.66 11.87
N LYS A 262 24.85 20.58 12.12
CA LYS A 262 23.61 20.31 11.38
C LYS A 262 22.45 20.35 12.37
N GLU A 263 21.65 21.38 12.15
CA GLU A 263 20.35 21.65 12.74
C GLU A 263 19.45 20.42 12.68
N TRP A 264 18.80 20.13 13.80
CA TRP A 264 17.70 19.19 13.87
C TRP A 264 16.41 19.92 13.46
N PRO A 265 15.55 19.34 12.59
CA PRO A 265 14.28 19.95 12.23
C PRO A 265 13.29 19.94 13.43
N PRO A 266 12.50 21.01 13.64
CA PRO A 266 11.52 21.07 14.71
C PRO A 266 10.30 20.22 14.34
N MET A 267 10.06 19.14 15.07
CA MET A 267 8.82 18.36 14.99
C MET A 267 8.17 18.26 16.37
N VAL A 268 7.85 19.39 17.02
CA VAL A 268 6.75 19.48 17.99
C VAL A 268 6.28 20.94 18.09
N ALA A 269 5.37 21.34 17.21
CA ALA A 269 4.57 22.55 17.38
C ALA A 269 3.27 22.30 16.61
N ASP A 270 2.30 21.70 17.30
CA ASP A 270 0.85 21.80 17.06
C ASP A 270 0.16 20.76 17.96
N LEU A 271 0.10 21.08 19.26
CA LEU A 271 -0.75 20.39 20.23
C LEU A 271 -0.94 21.25 21.49
N VAL A 272 -1.35 22.50 21.31
CA VAL A 272 -2.11 23.26 22.31
C VAL A 272 -3.08 24.17 21.57
N ASP A 273 -4.30 23.67 21.37
CA ASP A 273 -5.54 24.46 21.31
C ASP A 273 -6.69 23.44 21.40
N ILE A 274 -7.02 23.06 22.65
CA ILE A 274 -8.32 22.65 23.24
C ILE A 274 -8.10 22.44 24.75
#